data_AF-A0A1G9E0Y7-F1
#
_entry.id   AF-A0A1G9E0Y7-F1
#
_cell.length_a   1.000
_cell.length_b   1.000
_cell.length_c   1.000
_cell.angle_alpha   90.00
_cell.angle_beta   90.00
_cell.angle_gamma   90.00
#
_symmetry.space_group_name_H-M   'P 1'
#
loop_
_entity.id
_entity.type
_entity.pdbx_description
1 polymer ?
#
loop_
_entity_poly.entity_id
_entity_poly.type
_entity_poly.pdbx_seq_one_letter_code
_entity_poly.pdbx_strand_id
1 'polypeptide(L)'
;MQAAEKRMVADRLNAWLERYQPPRYLTTDEALQEEADTLLRVLLRTAPPHGVDLWIGRVLDLLDERARTRAWPMASEVKRAGLDARSQVPVPEGSGCDGDVGSWGWSLKVRARRVNEGAGFGEGDLWGRDALEMLRTGAVSQDVIAQRRRELVARWIEVYGEEAARRRLEEFERLHDGAVRVMEAREGPGRAGLDRGALQEAVARVLDAVAAARGTEGGV
;
A
#
# COMPACT_ATOMS: atom_id res chain seq x y z
N MET A 1 8.19 0.34 -0.52
CA MET A 1 8.41 0.55 0.92
C MET A 1 9.63 -0.24 1.38
N GLN A 2 10.64 0.45 1.91
CA GLN A 2 11.92 -0.06 2.38
C GLN A 2 11.76 -0.83 3.72
N ALA A 3 12.71 -1.68 4.08
CA ALA A 3 12.66 -2.44 5.34
C ALA A 3 12.60 -1.55 6.59
N ALA A 4 13.35 -0.43 6.57
CA ALA A 4 13.33 0.57 7.64
C ALA A 4 11.95 1.21 7.81
N GLU A 5 11.27 1.55 6.70
CA GLU A 5 9.92 2.12 6.73
C GLU A 5 8.89 1.13 7.29
N LYS A 6 8.99 -0.15 6.91
CA LYS A 6 8.11 -1.20 7.46
C LYS A 6 8.27 -1.34 8.97
N ARG A 7 9.52 -1.35 9.44
CA ARG A 7 9.84 -1.42 10.88
C ARG A 7 9.28 -0.21 11.62
N MET A 8 9.50 0.99 11.10
CA MET A 8 8.93 2.22 11.68
C MET A 8 7.40 2.17 11.80
N VAL A 9 6.70 1.67 10.76
CA VAL A 9 5.25 1.50 10.80
C VAL A 9 4.83 0.49 11.87
N ALA A 10 5.54 -0.64 11.99
CA ALA A 10 5.29 -1.64 13.01
C ALA A 10 5.49 -1.07 14.43
N ASP A 11 6.62 -0.41 14.67
CA ASP A 11 6.96 0.18 15.97
C ASP A 11 5.90 1.21 16.40
N ARG A 12 5.46 2.08 15.47
CA ARG A 12 4.40 3.07 15.75
C ARG A 12 3.02 2.45 15.97
N LEU A 13 2.66 1.43 15.20
CA LEU A 13 1.39 0.73 15.40
C LEU A 13 1.37 0.03 16.77
N ASN A 14 2.45 -0.65 17.14
CA ASN A 14 2.54 -1.35 18.43
C ASN A 14 2.45 -0.37 19.61
N ALA A 15 3.24 0.72 19.58
CA ALA A 15 3.16 1.77 20.61
C ALA A 15 1.76 2.40 20.70
N TRP A 16 1.03 2.47 19.59
CA TRP A 16 -0.35 2.93 19.59
C TRP A 16 -1.28 1.89 20.23
N LEU A 17 -1.16 0.61 19.87
CA LEU A 17 -1.97 -0.50 20.39
C LEU A 17 -1.80 -0.69 21.90
N GLU A 18 -0.63 -0.40 22.45
CA GLU A 18 -0.36 -0.44 23.91
C GLU A 18 -1.29 0.49 24.71
N ARG A 19 -1.83 1.55 24.08
CA ARG A 19 -2.77 2.49 24.72
C ARG A 19 -4.21 1.99 24.74
N TYR A 20 -4.49 0.89 24.05
CA TYR A 20 -5.82 0.34 23.84
C TYR A 20 -5.92 -1.10 24.38
N GLN A 21 -7.13 -1.47 24.82
CA GLN A 21 -7.43 -2.80 25.30
C GLN A 21 -7.51 -3.79 24.13
N PRO A 22 -6.80 -4.93 24.20
CA PRO A 22 -6.95 -5.96 23.19
C PRO A 22 -8.35 -6.59 23.22
N PRO A 23 -8.77 -7.28 22.14
CA PRO A 23 -10.05 -7.96 22.10
C PRO A 23 -10.15 -9.03 23.21
N ARG A 24 -11.17 -8.92 24.06
CA ARG A 24 -11.35 -9.79 25.24
C ARG A 24 -11.49 -11.28 24.95
N TYR A 25 -11.87 -11.63 23.72
CA TYR A 25 -12.00 -13.03 23.32
C TYR A 25 -10.65 -13.67 22.96
N LEU A 26 -9.57 -12.87 22.83
CA LEU A 26 -8.21 -13.36 22.62
C LEU A 26 -7.53 -13.50 23.98
N THR A 27 -7.25 -14.74 24.38
CA THR A 27 -6.78 -15.06 25.74
C THR A 27 -5.32 -15.49 25.80
N THR A 28 -4.68 -15.79 24.66
CA THR A 28 -3.27 -16.20 24.59
C THR A 28 -2.44 -15.13 23.92
N ASP A 29 -1.16 -15.06 24.29
CA ASP A 29 -0.23 -14.09 23.73
C ASP A 29 0.01 -14.33 22.23
N GLU A 30 -0.03 -15.58 21.77
CA GLU A 30 0.05 -15.91 20.35
C GLU A 30 -1.15 -15.36 19.56
N ALA A 31 -2.36 -15.46 20.10
CA ALA A 31 -3.56 -14.98 19.44
C ALA A 31 -3.60 -13.44 19.38
N LEU A 32 -3.10 -12.77 20.42
CA LEU A 32 -2.90 -11.32 20.43
C LEU A 32 -1.86 -10.89 19.39
N GLN A 33 -0.77 -11.65 19.26
CA GLN A 33 0.27 -11.41 18.28
C GLN A 33 -0.26 -11.57 16.84
N GLU A 34 -1.01 -12.64 16.58
CA GLU A 34 -1.61 -12.87 15.26
C GLU A 34 -2.60 -11.76 14.85
N GLU A 35 -3.34 -11.21 15.81
CA GLU A 35 -4.22 -10.07 15.58
C GLU A 35 -3.41 -8.81 15.24
N ALA A 36 -2.39 -8.49 16.03
CA ALA A 36 -1.50 -7.35 15.75
C ALA A 36 -0.84 -7.48 14.37
N ASP A 37 -0.35 -8.67 14.02
CA ASP A 37 0.23 -8.97 12.70
C ASP A 37 -0.81 -8.81 11.58
N THR A 38 -2.07 -9.14 11.85
CA THR A 38 -3.16 -8.96 10.90
C THR A 38 -3.44 -7.48 10.64
N LEU A 39 -3.53 -6.67 11.70
CA LEU A 39 -3.68 -5.22 11.58
C LEU A 39 -2.49 -4.59 10.83
N LEU A 40 -1.26 -4.99 11.17
CA LEU A 40 -0.05 -4.52 10.49
C LEU A 40 -0.05 -4.89 9.00
N ARG A 41 -0.37 -6.14 8.65
CA ARG A 41 -0.45 -6.58 7.24
C ARG A 41 -1.49 -5.79 6.45
N VAL A 42 -2.64 -5.50 7.05
CA VAL A 42 -3.66 -4.65 6.42
C VAL A 42 -3.14 -3.23 6.22
N LEU A 43 -2.51 -2.66 7.24
CA LEU A 43 -1.97 -1.32 7.20
C LEU A 43 -0.90 -1.17 6.11
N LEU A 44 0.09 -2.07 6.07
CA LEU A 44 1.18 -2.04 5.08
C LEU A 44 0.68 -2.16 3.63
N ARG A 45 -0.47 -2.82 3.38
CA ARG A 45 -1.09 -2.88 2.04
C ARG A 45 -1.67 -1.53 1.58
N THR A 46 -1.97 -0.64 2.53
CA THR A 46 -2.51 0.69 2.24
C THR A 46 -1.44 1.78 2.23
N ALA A 47 -0.20 1.45 2.59
CA ALA A 47 0.91 2.40 2.67
C ALA A 47 1.17 3.10 1.32
N PRO A 48 1.43 4.42 1.33
CA PRO A 48 1.87 5.14 0.14
C PRO A 48 3.30 4.74 -0.26
N PRO A 49 3.70 4.98 -1.51
CA PRO A 49 5.07 4.73 -1.96
C PRO A 49 6.11 5.71 -1.39
N HIS A 50 5.67 6.85 -0.85
CA HIS A 50 6.50 7.91 -0.26
C HIS A 50 5.76 8.58 0.91
N GLY A 51 6.48 9.31 1.76
CA GLY A 51 5.87 10.03 2.89
C GLY A 51 5.29 9.11 3.96
N VAL A 52 5.84 7.89 4.10
CA VAL A 52 5.34 6.85 5.02
C VAL A 52 5.30 7.35 6.47
N ASP A 53 6.25 8.18 6.88
CA ASP A 53 6.34 8.76 8.23
C ASP A 53 5.14 9.68 8.57
N LEU A 54 4.81 10.59 7.65
CA LEU A 54 3.65 11.46 7.78
C LEU A 54 2.35 10.66 7.68
N TRP A 55 2.32 9.70 6.76
CA TRP A 55 1.18 8.82 6.55
C TRP A 55 0.81 8.05 7.80
N ILE A 56 1.76 7.36 8.43
CA ILE A 56 1.46 6.56 9.62
C ILE A 56 0.97 7.44 10.77
N GLY A 57 1.55 8.64 10.95
CA GLY A 57 1.03 9.61 11.92
C GLY A 57 -0.45 9.91 11.67
N ARG A 58 -0.80 10.22 10.41
CA ARG A 58 -2.20 10.53 10.05
C ARG A 58 -3.14 9.34 10.18
N VAL A 59 -2.67 8.11 9.91
CA VAL A 59 -3.48 6.91 10.16
C VAL A 59 -3.84 6.79 11.63
N LEU A 60 -2.86 6.93 12.52
CA LEU A 60 -3.07 6.80 13.96
C LEU A 60 -4.01 7.90 14.48
N ASP A 61 -3.87 9.13 13.99
CA ASP A 61 -4.81 10.22 14.29
C ASP A 61 -6.24 9.88 13.86
N LEU A 62 -6.43 9.37 12.64
CA LEU A 62 -7.74 8.98 12.13
C LEU A 62 -8.35 7.81 12.92
N LEU A 63 -7.52 6.89 13.42
CA LEU A 63 -7.97 5.82 14.31
C LEU A 63 -8.42 6.39 15.66
N ASP A 64 -7.65 7.30 16.25
CA ASP A 64 -8.00 8.00 17.50
C ASP A 64 -9.30 8.82 17.33
N GLU A 65 -9.46 9.56 16.23
CA GLU A 65 -10.65 10.36 15.92
C GLU A 65 -11.92 9.50 15.77
N ARG A 66 -11.78 8.27 15.26
CA ARG A 66 -12.90 7.36 14.96
C ARG A 66 -13.19 6.38 16.09
N ALA A 67 -12.23 6.19 17.00
CA ALA A 67 -12.35 5.25 18.11
C ALA A 67 -13.55 5.61 18.97
N ARG A 68 -14.54 4.71 19.02
CA ARG A 68 -15.70 4.83 19.91
C ARG A 68 -15.47 4.18 21.27
N THR A 69 -14.46 3.33 21.35
CA THR A 69 -14.11 2.54 22.52
C THR A 69 -12.58 2.53 22.66
N ARG A 70 -12.10 2.17 23.85
CA ARG A 70 -10.68 1.90 24.07
C ARG A 70 -10.28 0.48 23.64
N ALA A 71 -10.97 -0.14 22.70
CA ALA A 71 -10.58 -1.44 22.18
C ALA A 71 -9.66 -1.30 20.95
N TRP A 72 -8.87 -2.34 20.65
CA TRP A 72 -8.17 -2.42 19.37
C TRP A 72 -9.15 -2.29 18.19
N PRO A 73 -8.74 -1.62 17.10
CA PRO A 73 -9.56 -1.44 15.92
C PRO A 73 -9.67 -2.74 15.13
N MET A 74 -10.73 -2.85 14.34
CA MET A 74 -10.85 -3.93 13.37
C MET A 74 -9.96 -3.69 12.14
N ALA A 75 -9.59 -4.78 11.47
CA ALA A 75 -8.88 -4.74 10.19
C ALA A 75 -9.54 -3.82 9.14
N SER A 76 -10.88 -3.79 9.08
CA SER A 76 -11.62 -2.91 8.16
C SER A 76 -11.44 -1.42 8.48
N GLU A 77 -11.35 -1.07 9.76
CA GLU A 77 -11.15 0.30 10.24
C GLU A 77 -9.71 0.76 9.94
N VAL A 78 -8.73 -0.11 10.20
CA VAL A 78 -7.31 0.13 9.85
C VAL A 78 -7.16 0.31 8.35
N LYS A 79 -7.78 -0.55 7.52
CA LYS A 79 -7.75 -0.41 6.06
C LYS A 79 -8.31 0.95 5.62
N ARG A 80 -9.45 1.35 6.19
CA ARG A 80 -10.11 2.62 5.85
C ARG A 80 -9.25 3.82 6.24
N ALA A 81 -8.73 3.84 7.47
CA ALA A 81 -7.85 4.90 7.94
C ALA A 81 -6.57 5.00 7.09
N GLY A 82 -5.99 3.85 6.71
CA GLY A 82 -4.85 3.76 5.80
C GLY A 82 -5.08 4.42 4.43
N LEU A 83 -6.22 4.10 3.80
CA LEU A 83 -6.60 4.68 2.51
C LEU A 83 -6.92 6.18 2.61
N ASP A 84 -7.63 6.60 3.66
CA ASP A 84 -8.00 8.01 3.86
C ASP A 84 -6.76 8.87 4.13
N ALA A 85 -5.84 8.39 4.96
CA ALA A 85 -4.57 9.05 5.24
C ALA A 85 -3.69 9.14 3.99
N ARG A 86 -3.67 8.09 3.15
CA ARG A 86 -2.88 8.09 1.92
C ARG A 86 -3.26 9.23 0.98
N SER A 87 -4.54 9.61 0.93
CA SER A 87 -5.00 10.73 0.10
C SER A 87 -4.56 12.12 0.63
N GLN A 88 -4.11 12.18 1.88
CA GLN A 88 -3.73 13.41 2.59
C GLN A 88 -2.21 13.61 2.68
N VAL A 89 -1.41 12.60 2.30
CA VAL A 89 0.05 12.70 2.31
C VAL A 89 0.47 13.55 1.12
N PRO A 90 1.18 14.67 1.34
CA PRO A 90 1.70 15.47 0.26
C PRO A 90 2.64 14.62 -0.60
N VAL A 91 2.38 14.60 -1.90
CA VAL A 91 3.33 14.04 -2.86
C VAL A 91 4.56 14.95 -2.84
N PRO A 92 5.78 14.44 -2.58
CA PRO A 92 6.98 15.27 -2.54
C PRO A 92 7.10 16.08 -3.82
N GLU A 93 7.43 17.37 -3.71
CA GLU A 93 7.75 18.20 -4.88
C GLU A 93 8.86 17.51 -5.68
N GLY A 94 8.61 17.26 -6.98
CA GLY A 94 9.51 16.49 -7.84
C GLY A 94 9.27 14.97 -7.89
N SER A 95 8.31 14.43 -7.12
CA SER A 95 7.84 13.04 -7.25
C SER A 95 6.91 12.91 -8.47
N GLY A 96 7.50 13.07 -9.64
CA GLY A 96 7.07 12.46 -10.90
C GLY A 96 5.79 12.95 -11.60
N CYS A 97 4.94 13.79 -10.99
CA CYS A 97 3.70 14.23 -11.65
C CYS A 97 3.37 15.73 -11.57
N ASP A 98 4.05 16.49 -10.71
CA ASP A 98 4.00 17.96 -10.69
C ASP A 98 5.16 18.54 -11.50
N GLY A 99 5.10 18.35 -12.82
CA GLY A 99 5.93 19.12 -13.74
C GLY A 99 5.11 20.19 -14.43
N ASP A 100 5.79 21.15 -15.06
CA ASP A 100 5.14 22.17 -15.89
C ASP A 100 4.24 21.53 -16.96
N VAL A 101 3.23 22.28 -17.41
CA VAL A 101 2.34 21.85 -18.50
C VAL A 101 3.20 21.42 -19.70
N GLY A 102 2.97 20.21 -20.20
CA GLY A 102 3.74 19.61 -21.29
C GLY A 102 4.95 18.77 -20.86
N SER A 103 5.31 18.76 -19.58
CA SER A 103 6.30 17.82 -19.06
C SER A 103 5.77 16.38 -19.06
N TRP A 104 6.69 15.42 -18.97
CA TRP A 104 6.31 14.01 -18.83
C TRP A 104 5.54 13.74 -17.53
N GLY A 105 5.91 14.42 -16.43
CA GLY A 105 5.19 14.29 -15.17
C GLY A 105 3.77 14.85 -15.24
N TRP A 106 3.58 16.03 -15.84
CA TRP A 106 2.24 16.57 -16.11
C TRP A 106 1.41 15.61 -16.96
N SER A 107 2.03 15.01 -17.99
CA SER A 107 1.37 14.04 -18.85
C SER A 107 0.94 12.78 -18.08
N LEU A 108 1.78 12.27 -17.18
CA LEU A 108 1.43 11.16 -16.29
C LEU A 108 0.27 11.51 -15.36
N LYS A 109 0.22 12.74 -14.82
CA LYS A 109 -0.89 13.21 -13.97
C LYS A 109 -2.21 13.20 -14.73
N VAL A 110 -2.20 13.72 -15.97
CA VAL A 110 -3.39 13.73 -16.84
C VAL A 110 -3.83 12.31 -17.19
N ARG A 111 -2.90 11.42 -17.52
CA ARG A 111 -3.18 10.00 -17.81
C ARG A 111 -3.74 9.27 -16.59
N ALA A 112 -3.14 9.44 -15.41
CA ALA A 112 -3.61 8.83 -14.17
C ALA A 112 -5.05 9.26 -13.85
N ARG A 113 -5.34 10.57 -13.98
CA ARG A 113 -6.69 11.10 -13.82
C ARG A 113 -7.68 10.43 -14.78
N ARG A 114 -7.33 10.35 -16.07
CA ARG A 114 -8.16 9.71 -17.10
C ARG A 114 -8.44 8.24 -16.83
N VAL A 115 -7.42 7.49 -16.38
CA VAL A 115 -7.56 6.07 -16.02
C VAL A 115 -8.48 5.88 -14.81
N ASN A 116 -8.33 6.71 -13.77
CA ASN A 116 -9.20 6.68 -12.59
C ASN A 116 -10.65 7.01 -12.96
N GLU A 117 -10.86 8.08 -13.72
CA GLU A 117 -12.19 8.51 -14.19
C GLU A 117 -12.80 7.57 -15.24
N GLY A 118 -11.98 6.71 -15.87
CA GLY A 118 -12.42 5.82 -16.94
C GLY A 118 -12.67 6.52 -18.28
N ALA A 119 -12.11 7.73 -18.47
CA ALA A 119 -12.36 8.57 -19.63
C ALA A 119 -11.08 8.81 -20.45
N GLY A 120 -11.07 8.33 -21.69
CA GLY A 120 -10.05 8.72 -22.69
C GLY A 120 -8.62 8.25 -22.39
N PHE A 121 -8.46 7.02 -21.89
CA PHE A 121 -7.16 6.36 -21.76
C PHE A 121 -6.84 5.50 -22.99
N GLY A 122 -5.56 5.38 -23.31
CA GLY A 122 -5.04 4.49 -24.36
C GLY A 122 -4.36 3.24 -23.79
N GLU A 123 -3.89 2.37 -24.67
CA GLU A 123 -3.23 1.12 -24.29
C GLU A 123 -1.94 1.38 -23.49
N GLY A 124 -1.15 2.38 -23.88
CA GLY A 124 0.06 2.76 -23.16
C GLY A 124 -0.19 3.28 -21.73
N ASP A 125 -1.42 3.63 -21.39
CA ASP A 125 -1.79 4.03 -20.02
C ASP A 125 -2.05 2.80 -19.13
N LEU A 126 -2.36 1.66 -19.74
CA LEU A 126 -2.69 0.42 -19.02
C LEU A 126 -1.56 -0.61 -19.09
N TRP A 127 -0.71 -0.56 -20.11
CA TRP A 127 0.46 -1.43 -20.28
C TRP A 127 1.72 -0.59 -20.54
N GLY A 128 2.88 -1.21 -20.35
CA GLY A 128 4.18 -0.53 -20.56
C GLY A 128 4.59 0.42 -19.44
N ARG A 129 5.46 1.37 -19.79
CA ARG A 129 6.19 2.23 -18.84
C ARG A 129 5.28 3.17 -18.06
N ASP A 130 4.37 3.87 -18.73
CA ASP A 130 3.53 4.88 -18.08
C ASP A 130 2.60 4.24 -17.04
N ALA A 131 2.05 3.06 -17.34
CA ALA A 131 1.29 2.26 -16.39
C ALA A 131 2.11 1.88 -15.14
N LEU A 132 3.35 1.42 -15.32
CA LEU A 132 4.25 1.09 -14.22
C LEU A 132 4.61 2.32 -13.39
N GLU A 133 4.81 3.47 -14.02
CA GLU A 133 5.13 4.72 -13.34
C GLU A 133 3.93 5.26 -12.55
N MET A 134 2.72 5.15 -13.09
CA MET A 134 1.49 5.49 -12.37
C MET A 134 1.25 4.58 -11.15
N LEU A 135 1.57 3.29 -11.26
CA LEU A 135 1.54 2.34 -10.14
C LEU A 135 2.62 2.67 -9.10
N ARG A 136 3.85 2.94 -9.54
CA ARG A 136 5.00 3.25 -8.69
C ARG A 136 4.80 4.54 -7.90
N THR A 137 4.27 5.58 -8.55
CA THR A 137 3.92 6.87 -7.91
C THR A 137 2.65 6.79 -7.07
N GLY A 138 1.88 5.71 -7.24
CA GLY A 138 0.61 5.52 -6.54
C GLY A 138 -0.52 6.39 -7.06
N ALA A 139 -0.35 7.04 -8.22
CA ALA A 139 -1.36 7.86 -8.89
C ALA A 139 -2.54 7.02 -9.41
N VAL A 140 -2.32 5.72 -9.65
CA VAL A 140 -3.35 4.74 -9.96
C VAL A 140 -3.08 3.46 -9.16
N SER A 141 -4.14 2.78 -8.72
CA SER A 141 -4.02 1.49 -8.02
C SER A 141 -3.97 0.31 -9.00
N GLN A 142 -3.41 -0.81 -8.53
CA GLN A 142 -3.36 -2.06 -9.31
C GLN A 142 -4.78 -2.56 -9.66
N ASP A 143 -5.74 -2.41 -8.74
CA ASP A 143 -7.13 -2.81 -8.96
C ASP A 143 -7.79 -1.98 -10.07
N VAL A 144 -7.52 -0.67 -10.12
CA VAL A 144 -8.04 0.21 -11.18
C VAL A 144 -7.44 -0.18 -12.53
N ILE A 145 -6.12 -0.40 -12.62
CA ILE A 145 -5.48 -0.85 -13.86
C ILE A 145 -6.07 -2.19 -14.32
N ALA A 146 -6.20 -3.17 -13.42
CA ALA A 146 -6.77 -4.48 -13.75
C ALA A 146 -8.21 -4.37 -14.25
N GLN A 147 -9.03 -3.51 -13.63
CA GLN A 147 -10.40 -3.25 -14.06
C GLN A 147 -10.44 -2.61 -15.46
N ARG A 148 -9.63 -1.58 -15.71
CA ARG A 148 -9.59 -0.92 -17.03
C ARG A 148 -9.07 -1.82 -18.14
N ARG A 149 -8.11 -2.71 -17.85
CA ARG A 149 -7.64 -3.72 -18.80
C ARG A 149 -8.78 -4.65 -19.23
N ARG A 150 -9.59 -5.13 -18.28
CA ARG A 150 -10.76 -5.98 -18.58
C ARG A 150 -11.76 -5.25 -19.47
N GLU A 151 -12.07 -4.00 -19.15
CA GLU A 151 -13.00 -3.17 -19.94
C GLU A 151 -12.51 -2.96 -21.37
N LEU A 152 -11.20 -2.72 -21.55
CA LEU A 152 -10.63 -2.53 -22.87
C LEU A 152 -10.60 -3.82 -23.70
N VAL A 153 -10.26 -4.95 -23.09
CA VAL A 153 -10.29 -6.26 -23.76
C VAL A 153 -11.71 -6.62 -24.18
N ALA A 154 -12.71 -6.39 -23.32
CA ALA A 154 -14.11 -6.60 -23.67
C ALA A 154 -14.52 -5.77 -24.91
N ARG A 155 -14.10 -4.51 -24.97
CA ARG A 155 -14.31 -3.65 -26.14
C ARG A 155 -13.59 -4.18 -27.39
N TRP A 156 -12.37 -4.70 -27.27
CA TRP A 156 -11.68 -5.27 -28.41
C TRP A 156 -12.37 -6.51 -28.96
N ILE A 157 -12.90 -7.37 -28.09
CA ILE A 157 -13.67 -8.55 -28.51
C ILE A 157 -14.91 -8.10 -29.29
N GLU A 158 -15.61 -7.08 -28.80
CA GLU A 158 -16.80 -6.54 -29.47
C GLU A 158 -16.48 -5.94 -30.86
N VAL A 159 -15.39 -5.17 -30.97
CA VAL A 159 -15.07 -4.43 -32.20
C VAL A 159 -14.31 -5.27 -33.22
N TYR A 160 -13.39 -6.11 -32.79
CA TYR A 160 -12.43 -6.82 -33.66
C TYR A 160 -12.58 -8.34 -33.64
N GLY A 161 -13.43 -8.88 -32.76
CA GLY A 161 -13.56 -10.31 -32.54
C GLY A 161 -12.51 -10.87 -31.57
N GLU A 162 -12.83 -12.05 -31.03
CA GLU A 162 -12.08 -12.68 -29.94
C GLU A 162 -10.63 -13.01 -30.30
N GLU A 163 -10.38 -13.56 -31.49
CA GLU A 163 -9.03 -13.92 -31.92
C GLU A 163 -8.12 -12.69 -32.10
N ALA A 164 -8.65 -11.60 -32.64
CA ALA A 164 -7.90 -10.37 -32.81
C ALA A 164 -7.60 -9.71 -31.46
N ALA A 165 -8.59 -9.69 -30.56
CA ALA A 165 -8.43 -9.19 -29.19
C ALA A 165 -7.37 -9.99 -28.42
N ARG A 166 -7.37 -11.32 -28.55
CA ARG A 166 -6.37 -12.20 -27.93
C ARG A 166 -4.95 -11.92 -28.41
N ARG A 167 -4.73 -11.84 -29.74
CA ARG A 167 -3.40 -11.50 -30.30
C ARG A 167 -2.90 -10.14 -29.81
N ARG A 168 -3.81 -9.16 -29.72
CA ARG A 168 -3.48 -7.81 -29.24
C ARG A 168 -3.13 -7.82 -27.75
N LEU A 169 -3.86 -8.56 -26.92
CA LEU A 169 -3.55 -8.72 -25.51
C LEU A 169 -2.16 -9.33 -25.29
N GLU A 170 -1.86 -10.44 -25.98
CA GLU A 170 -0.55 -11.10 -25.92
C GLU A 170 0.59 -10.14 -26.29
N GLU A 171 0.39 -9.29 -27.30
CA GLU A 171 1.36 -8.27 -27.68
C GLU A 171 1.60 -7.24 -26.58
N PHE A 172 0.55 -6.69 -25.97
CA PHE A 172 0.68 -5.70 -24.91
C PHE A 172 1.23 -6.27 -23.61
N GLU A 173 0.91 -7.53 -23.28
CA GLU A 173 1.52 -8.22 -22.14
C GLU A 173 3.03 -8.38 -22.34
N ARG A 174 3.46 -8.81 -23.53
CA ARG A 174 4.88 -8.91 -23.86
C ARG A 174 5.61 -7.55 -23.80
N LEU A 175 4.97 -6.47 -24.29
CA LEU A 175 5.54 -5.12 -24.19
C LEU A 175 5.62 -4.65 -22.74
N HIS A 176 4.63 -4.97 -21.92
CA HIS A 176 4.62 -4.65 -20.50
C HIS A 176 5.72 -5.40 -19.74
N ASP A 177 5.89 -6.70 -19.99
CA ASP A 177 6.98 -7.49 -19.41
C ASP A 177 8.35 -6.95 -19.78
N GLY A 178 8.52 -6.51 -21.04
CA GLY A 178 9.73 -5.81 -21.47
C GLY A 178 9.98 -4.52 -20.67
N ALA A 179 8.92 -3.73 -20.44
CA ALA A 179 9.02 -2.51 -19.63
C ALA A 179 9.34 -2.81 -18.15
N VAL A 180 8.76 -3.86 -17.57
CA VAL A 180 9.08 -4.32 -16.20
C VAL A 180 10.57 -4.61 -16.07
N ARG A 181 11.15 -5.40 -16.98
CA ARG A 181 12.58 -5.74 -16.95
C ARG A 181 13.49 -4.51 -17.03
N VAL A 182 13.14 -3.54 -17.87
CA VAL A 182 13.90 -2.29 -17.99
C VAL A 182 13.83 -1.46 -16.71
N MET A 183 12.67 -1.42 -16.06
CA MET A 183 12.48 -0.72 -14.79
C MET A 183 13.24 -1.41 -13.65
N GLU A 184 13.17 -2.74 -13.55
CA GLU A 184 13.92 -3.53 -12.57
C GLU A 184 15.43 -3.36 -12.73
N ALA A 185 15.93 -3.41 -13.97
CA ALA A 185 17.35 -3.20 -14.27
C ALA A 185 17.85 -1.79 -13.87
N ARG A 186 16.98 -0.78 -13.94
CA ARG A 186 17.28 0.58 -13.47
C ARG A 186 17.36 0.70 -11.95
N GLU A 187 16.65 -0.16 -11.21
CA GLU A 187 16.61 -0.10 -9.74
C GLU A 187 17.79 -0.81 -9.04
N GLY A 188 18.56 -1.65 -9.76
CA GLY A 188 19.82 -2.25 -9.29
C GLY A 188 19.67 -3.39 -8.24
N PRO A 189 20.70 -4.25 -8.06
CA PRO A 189 20.61 -5.49 -7.26
C PRO A 189 20.62 -5.30 -5.72
N GLY A 190 20.53 -4.08 -5.19
CA GLY A 190 20.73 -3.78 -3.76
C GLY A 190 19.55 -4.06 -2.82
N ARG A 191 18.55 -4.87 -3.21
CA ARG A 191 17.28 -5.03 -2.45
C ARG A 191 16.87 -6.48 -2.18
N ALA A 192 17.81 -7.41 -2.10
CA ALA A 192 17.52 -8.80 -1.73
C ALA A 192 17.88 -9.08 -0.26
N GLY A 193 16.88 -9.39 0.57
CA GLY A 193 17.04 -10.10 1.85
C GLY A 193 16.53 -9.37 3.08
N LEU A 194 15.30 -9.68 3.51
CA LEU A 194 14.81 -9.44 4.87
C LEU A 194 15.53 -10.40 5.84
N ASP A 195 16.16 -9.88 6.89
CA ASP A 195 16.50 -10.71 8.05
C ASP A 195 15.24 -10.93 8.90
N ARG A 196 14.71 -12.15 8.81
CA ARG A 196 13.51 -12.60 9.54
C ARG A 196 13.73 -12.52 11.05
N GLY A 197 14.98 -12.61 11.52
CA GLY A 197 15.35 -12.52 12.94
C GLY A 197 15.11 -11.13 13.53
N ALA A 198 15.44 -10.06 12.78
CA ALA A 198 15.25 -8.69 13.24
C ALA A 198 13.78 -8.31 13.46
N LEU A 199 12.86 -8.92 12.70
CA LEU A 199 11.42 -8.72 12.87
C LEU A 199 10.89 -9.46 14.11
N GLN A 200 11.37 -10.68 14.35
CA GLN A 200 10.99 -11.48 15.52
C GLN A 200 11.50 -10.84 16.82
N GLU A 201 12.68 -10.24 16.80
CA GLU A 201 13.27 -9.59 17.96
C GLU A 201 12.53 -8.30 18.37
N ALA A 202 12.05 -7.50 17.39
CA ALA A 202 11.25 -6.31 17.68
C ALA A 202 9.90 -6.67 18.31
N VAL A 203 9.27 -7.74 17.82
CA VAL A 203 8.00 -8.25 18.34
C VAL A 203 8.15 -8.80 19.75
N ALA A 204 9.20 -9.59 20.03
CA ALA A 204 9.44 -10.15 21.36
C ALA A 204 9.57 -9.05 22.45
N ARG A 205 10.24 -7.93 22.14
CA ARG A 205 10.39 -6.81 23.10
C ARG A 205 9.07 -6.15 23.47
N VAL A 206 8.12 -6.09 22.53
CA VAL A 206 6.78 -5.53 22.78
C VAL A 206 5.99 -6.46 23.69
N LEU A 207 6.06 -7.78 23.46
CA LEU A 207 5.40 -8.76 24.32
C LEU A 207 5.96 -8.77 25.75
N ASP A 208 7.27 -8.66 25.90
CA ASP A 208 7.92 -8.53 27.23
C ASP A 208 7.48 -7.26 27.97
N ALA A 209 7.34 -6.14 27.27
CA ALA A 209 6.88 -4.88 27.85
C ALA A 209 5.40 -4.96 28.30
N VAL A 210 4.55 -5.62 27.51
CA VAL A 210 3.14 -5.85 27.85
C VAL A 210 2.99 -6.80 29.05
N ALA A 211 3.81 -7.85 29.13
CA ALA A 211 3.83 -8.76 30.27
C ALA A 211 4.29 -8.04 31.57
N ALA A 212 5.30 -7.18 31.48
CA ALA A 212 5.77 -6.38 32.60
C ALA A 212 4.72 -5.37 33.10
N ALA A 213 3.97 -4.74 32.19
CA ALA A 213 2.87 -3.85 32.53
C ALA A 213 1.71 -4.57 33.24
N ARG A 214 1.43 -5.83 32.90
CA ARG A 214 0.39 -6.65 33.56
C ARG A 214 0.81 -7.18 34.94
N GLY A 215 2.11 -7.35 35.19
CA GLY A 215 2.63 -7.84 36.48
C GLY A 215 2.67 -6.79 37.60
N THR A 216 2.51 -5.50 37.28
CA THR A 216 2.58 -4.40 38.26
C THR A 216 1.24 -4.01 38.88
N GLU A 217 0.11 -4.51 38.35
CA GLU A 217 -1.24 -4.24 38.88
C GLU A 217 -1.70 -5.22 39.98
N GLY A 218 -0.87 -6.21 40.36
CA GLY A 218 -1.22 -7.27 41.32
C GLY A 218 -0.61 -7.16 42.73
N GLY A 219 0.02 -6.03 43.07
CA GLY A 219 0.78 -5.88 44.31
C GLY A 219 0.52 -4.57 45.05
N VAL A 220 -0.70 -4.35 45.52
CA VAL A 220 -1.03 -3.47 46.67
C VAL A 220 -2.18 -4.11 47.45
#